data_AF-A0AAV6TGA8-F1
#
_entry.id   AF-A0AAV6TGA8-F1
#
_cell.length_a   1.000
_cell.length_b   1.000
_cell.length_c   1.000
_cell.angle_alpha   90.00
_cell.angle_beta   90.00
_cell.angle_gamma   90.00
#
_symmetry.space_group_name_H-M   'P 1'
#
loop_
_entity.id
_entity.type
_entity.pdbx_description
1 polymer ?
#
loop_
_entity_poly.entity_id
_entity_poly.type
_entity_poly.pdbx_seq_one_letter_code
_entity_poly.pdbx_strand_id
1 'polypeptide(L)'
;SKDTKARSEDGEPKFRIFYSTDYDFFPTTNSSFKLDDKKFQFMNRSDELAKFGVTDYYKIEPGKYNMYFPINETDYQNDPLSEIELKSGGIYIATIYHNIADNFTNVMVHTKVEPNTVSILYQIPGYVILTIGEIMFSITGLEFSYSQAPSSMKSIVQAAWLLTVAFGNLIVMIIAKLSLFEKKSYEMFMFAALMGLDMMGFSIMAYFYKYVGSESEKDSKASPSKSTGKENNAYEEETDFNK
;
A
#
# COMPACT_ATOMS: atom_id res chain seq x y z
N SER A 1 15.66 -9.83 -17.68
CA SER A 1 14.21 -9.67 -17.91
C SER A 1 13.53 -9.35 -16.58
N LYS A 2 13.45 -8.07 -16.21
CA LYS A 2 12.89 -7.61 -14.91
C LYS A 2 11.63 -6.75 -15.04
N ASP A 3 11.25 -6.32 -16.25
CA ASP A 3 10.18 -5.33 -16.46
C ASP A 3 8.79 -5.88 -16.79
N THR A 4 8.61 -7.19 -16.93
CA THR A 4 7.36 -7.75 -17.44
C THR A 4 6.22 -7.81 -16.41
N LYS A 5 6.48 -7.49 -15.13
CA LYS A 5 5.47 -7.50 -14.05
C LYS A 5 4.97 -6.11 -13.64
N ALA A 6 5.57 -5.03 -14.14
CA ALA A 6 5.17 -3.67 -13.79
C ALA A 6 3.89 -3.28 -14.54
N ARG A 7 3.05 -2.43 -13.93
CA ARG A 7 1.91 -1.79 -14.60
C ARG A 7 2.42 -1.00 -15.82
N SER A 8 1.58 -0.86 -16.86
CA SER A 8 1.91 0.04 -17.97
C SER A 8 1.86 1.49 -17.48
N GLU A 9 2.85 2.30 -17.82
CA GLU A 9 2.86 3.74 -17.49
C GLU A 9 1.68 4.47 -18.15
N ASP A 10 1.27 3.99 -19.33
CA ASP A 10 0.17 4.55 -20.15
C ASP A 10 -1.23 4.17 -19.63
N GLY A 11 -1.33 3.36 -18.56
CA GLY A 11 -2.62 2.86 -18.05
C GLY A 11 -3.28 1.76 -18.90
N GLU A 12 -2.68 1.39 -20.02
CA GLU A 12 -3.13 0.27 -20.85
C GLU A 12 -3.01 -1.07 -20.09
N PRO A 13 -4.04 -1.92 -20.12
CA PRO A 13 -3.97 -3.24 -19.53
C PRO A 13 -2.94 -4.13 -20.24
N LYS A 14 -2.26 -4.95 -19.44
CA LYS A 14 -1.35 -5.98 -19.96
C LYS A 14 -2.06 -7.32 -19.93
N PHE A 15 -2.00 -8.04 -21.03
CA PHE A 15 -2.65 -9.35 -21.20
C PHE A 15 -1.63 -10.39 -21.64
N ARG A 16 -1.76 -11.61 -21.11
CA ARG A 16 -0.93 -12.76 -21.48
C ARG A 16 -1.79 -14.01 -21.48
N ILE A 17 -1.49 -14.92 -22.39
CA ILE A 17 -2.14 -16.23 -22.48
C ILE A 17 -1.17 -17.30 -22.00
N PHE A 18 -1.67 -18.19 -21.16
CA PHE A 18 -1.07 -19.46 -20.81
C PHE A 18 -2.00 -20.56 -21.36
N TYR A 19 -1.46 -21.52 -22.10
CA TYR A 19 -2.23 -22.66 -22.58
C TYR A 19 -1.66 -23.96 -22.06
N SER A 20 -2.52 -24.94 -21.86
CA SER A 20 -2.17 -26.33 -21.55
C SER A 20 -3.10 -27.28 -22.29
N THR A 21 -2.53 -28.29 -22.94
CA THR A 21 -3.24 -29.30 -23.73
C THR A 21 -2.81 -30.70 -23.29
N ASP A 22 -3.73 -31.66 -23.32
CA ASP A 22 -3.41 -33.06 -22.97
C ASP A 22 -2.65 -33.81 -24.08
N TYR A 23 -2.55 -33.20 -25.27
CA TYR A 23 -1.86 -33.71 -26.44
C TYR A 23 -0.71 -32.78 -26.84
N ASP A 24 0.24 -33.36 -27.56
CA ASP A 24 1.38 -32.64 -28.10
C ASP A 24 0.94 -31.79 -29.29
N PHE A 25 0.82 -30.48 -29.07
CA PHE A 25 0.62 -29.52 -30.13
C PHE A 25 1.99 -29.09 -30.67
N PHE A 26 2.10 -28.82 -31.98
CA PHE A 26 3.25 -28.09 -32.49
C PHE A 26 3.01 -26.61 -32.21
N PRO A 27 3.68 -25.97 -31.25
CA PRO A 27 3.77 -24.53 -31.25
C PRO A 27 4.69 -24.12 -32.42
N THR A 28 4.23 -24.28 -33.66
CA THR A 28 4.88 -23.58 -34.76
C THR A 28 4.82 -22.09 -34.43
N THR A 29 5.83 -21.34 -34.81
CA THR A 29 5.94 -19.89 -34.61
C THR A 29 4.74 -19.08 -35.15
N ASN A 30 3.84 -19.73 -35.89
CA ASN A 30 2.58 -19.17 -36.43
C ASN A 30 1.33 -19.47 -35.59
N SER A 31 1.42 -20.38 -34.62
CA SER A 31 0.32 -20.70 -33.73
C SER A 31 0.01 -19.48 -32.87
N SER A 32 -1.15 -18.87 -33.12
CA SER A 32 -1.56 -17.65 -32.45
C SER A 32 -2.98 -17.78 -31.95
N PHE A 33 -3.26 -17.24 -30.77
CA PHE A 33 -4.65 -17.02 -30.36
C PHE A 33 -5.12 -15.69 -30.94
N LYS A 34 -6.39 -15.64 -31.33
CA LYS A 34 -7.02 -14.43 -31.83
C LYS A 34 -7.95 -13.90 -30.74
N LEU A 35 -7.75 -12.64 -30.39
CA LEU A 35 -8.62 -11.86 -29.50
C LEU A 35 -9.19 -10.71 -30.33
N ASP A 36 -10.44 -10.84 -30.76
CA ASP A 36 -11.01 -10.07 -31.88
C ASP A 36 -9.98 -9.93 -33.02
N ASP A 37 -9.53 -8.75 -33.44
CA ASP A 37 -8.57 -8.62 -34.55
C ASP A 37 -7.08 -8.77 -34.18
N LYS A 38 -6.76 -8.95 -32.89
CA LYS A 38 -5.37 -9.04 -32.41
C LYS A 38 -4.90 -10.49 -32.32
N LYS A 39 -3.72 -10.78 -32.89
CA LYS A 39 -3.09 -12.11 -32.83
C LYS A 39 -1.98 -12.14 -31.78
N PHE A 40 -1.98 -13.16 -30.94
CA PHE A 40 -1.01 -13.36 -29.86
C PHE A 40 -0.14 -14.57 -30.19
N GLN A 41 1.13 -14.31 -30.46
CA GLN A 41 2.09 -15.36 -30.82
C GLN A 41 2.72 -15.97 -29.57
N PHE A 42 2.95 -17.28 -29.62
CA PHE A 42 3.65 -17.99 -28.56
C PHE A 42 5.15 -17.86 -28.68
N MET A 43 5.82 -17.68 -27.53
CA MET A 43 7.27 -17.69 -27.49
C MET A 43 7.74 -19.15 -27.41
N ASN A 44 8.31 -19.66 -28.49
CA ASN A 44 8.90 -20.99 -28.49
C ASN A 44 10.25 -20.95 -27.75
N ARG A 45 10.51 -21.91 -26.86
CA ARG A 45 11.82 -22.09 -26.19
C ARG A 45 12.54 -23.39 -26.57
N SER A 46 11.94 -24.23 -27.42
CA SER A 46 12.55 -25.46 -27.94
C SER A 46 11.67 -26.10 -29.02
N ASP A 47 12.26 -26.63 -30.10
CA ASP A 47 11.60 -27.39 -31.18
C ASP A 47 11.03 -28.77 -30.71
N GLU A 48 10.54 -28.84 -29.48
CA GLU A 48 9.97 -30.04 -28.87
C GLU A 48 8.45 -29.89 -28.68
N LEU A 49 7.79 -31.05 -28.65
CA LEU A 49 6.36 -31.21 -28.36
C LEU A 49 6.04 -30.55 -27.01
N ALA A 50 5.30 -29.43 -27.04
CA ALA A 50 5.00 -28.66 -25.84
C ALA A 50 3.51 -28.77 -25.51
N LYS A 51 3.22 -29.50 -24.43
CA LYS A 51 1.87 -29.61 -23.82
C LYS A 51 1.42 -28.33 -23.11
N PHE A 52 2.30 -27.35 -23.01
CA PHE A 52 2.03 -26.06 -22.39
C PHE A 52 2.86 -24.97 -23.05
N GLY A 53 2.37 -23.75 -23.03
CA GLY A 53 3.14 -22.59 -23.48
C GLY A 53 2.56 -21.28 -23.01
N VAL A 54 3.33 -20.22 -23.23
CA VAL A 54 3.04 -18.90 -22.69
C VAL A 54 3.39 -17.81 -23.70
N THR A 55 2.52 -16.82 -23.82
CA THR A 55 2.79 -15.64 -24.65
C THR A 55 3.60 -14.61 -23.87
N ASP A 56 4.13 -13.60 -24.55
CA ASP A 56 4.58 -12.39 -23.85
C ASP A 56 3.40 -11.58 -23.29
N TYR A 57 3.71 -10.57 -22.47
CA TYR A 57 2.68 -9.60 -22.06
C TYR A 57 2.50 -8.59 -23.19
N TYR A 58 1.29 -8.50 -23.70
CA TYR A 58 0.91 -7.53 -24.71
C TYR A 58 0.13 -6.40 -24.07
N LYS A 59 0.41 -5.16 -24.51
CA LYS A 59 -0.44 -4.02 -24.20
C LYS A 59 -1.67 -4.09 -25.11
N ILE A 60 -2.85 -4.02 -24.51
CA ILE A 60 -4.13 -4.03 -25.22
C ILE A 60 -4.94 -2.84 -24.73
N GLU A 61 -5.79 -2.27 -25.59
CA GLU A 61 -6.71 -1.22 -25.19
C GLU A 61 -7.77 -1.79 -24.22
N PRO A 62 -8.28 -1.00 -23.27
CA PRO A 62 -9.39 -1.44 -22.43
C PRO A 62 -10.65 -1.71 -23.28
N GLY A 63 -11.30 -2.84 -23.07
CA GLY A 63 -12.46 -3.24 -23.87
C GLY A 63 -12.94 -4.66 -23.57
N LYS A 64 -14.07 -5.01 -24.17
CA LYS A 64 -14.57 -6.39 -24.23
C LYS A 64 -14.01 -7.04 -25.47
N TYR A 65 -13.53 -8.25 -25.32
CA TYR A 65 -12.90 -8.99 -26.39
C TYR A 65 -13.40 -10.43 -26.46
N ASN A 66 -13.63 -10.93 -27.67
CA ASN A 66 -13.94 -12.33 -27.88
C ASN A 66 -12.68 -13.13 -28.20
N MET A 67 -12.49 -14.24 -27.48
CA MET A 67 -11.38 -15.15 -27.69
C MET A 67 -11.77 -16.28 -28.63
N TYR A 68 -10.91 -16.59 -29.60
CA TYR A 68 -11.13 -17.66 -30.57
C TYR A 68 -10.00 -18.70 -30.51
N PHE A 69 -10.36 -19.98 -30.56
CA PHE A 69 -9.37 -21.08 -30.64
C PHE A 69 -8.83 -21.18 -32.07
N PRO A 70 -7.51 -21.34 -32.26
CA PRO A 70 -6.97 -21.68 -33.56
C PRO A 70 -7.33 -23.12 -33.93
N ILE A 71 -7.95 -23.33 -35.09
CA ILE A 71 -8.20 -24.66 -35.65
C ILE A 71 -6.96 -25.13 -36.42
N ASN A 72 -6.31 -24.22 -37.16
CA ASN A 72 -5.08 -24.41 -37.93
C ASN A 72 -4.16 -23.18 -37.77
N GLU A 73 -2.98 -23.17 -38.42
CA GLU A 73 -2.07 -21.99 -38.41
C GLU A 73 -2.72 -20.70 -38.93
N THR A 74 -3.79 -20.83 -39.72
CA THR A 74 -4.47 -19.72 -40.42
C THR A 74 -5.95 -19.57 -40.09
N ASP A 75 -6.61 -20.64 -39.63
CA ASP A 75 -8.05 -20.69 -39.39
C ASP A 75 -8.39 -20.71 -37.91
N TYR A 76 -9.47 -20.01 -37.55
CA TYR A 76 -9.99 -19.91 -36.18
C TYR A 76 -11.43 -20.39 -36.12
N GLN A 77 -11.86 -20.86 -34.95
CA GLN A 77 -13.26 -21.22 -34.73
C GLN A 77 -14.18 -20.02 -34.93
N ASN A 78 -15.34 -20.24 -35.56
CA ASN A 78 -16.32 -19.18 -35.83
C ASN A 78 -17.04 -18.70 -34.55
N ASP A 79 -17.27 -19.62 -33.61
CA ASP A 79 -17.88 -19.30 -32.33
C ASP A 79 -16.82 -18.85 -31.31
N PRO A 80 -17.08 -17.77 -30.57
CA PRO A 80 -16.16 -17.31 -29.54
C PRO A 80 -16.16 -18.28 -28.35
N LEU A 81 -14.96 -18.60 -27.85
CA LEU A 81 -14.76 -19.46 -26.68
C LEU A 81 -15.24 -18.79 -25.39
N SER A 82 -14.97 -17.48 -25.25
CA SER A 82 -15.30 -16.69 -24.06
C SER A 82 -15.18 -15.19 -24.35
N GLU A 83 -16.02 -14.40 -23.68
CA GLU A 83 -15.90 -12.93 -23.64
C GLU A 83 -14.99 -12.55 -22.47
N ILE A 84 -13.95 -11.77 -22.75
CA ILE A 84 -13.00 -11.27 -21.77
C ILE A 84 -13.13 -9.75 -21.68
N GLU A 85 -13.43 -9.26 -20.48
CA GLU A 85 -13.45 -7.81 -20.21
C GLU A 85 -12.10 -7.37 -19.63
N LEU A 86 -11.36 -6.56 -20.39
CA LEU A 86 -10.09 -5.97 -19.98
C LEU A 86 -10.32 -4.52 -19.53
N LYS A 87 -10.22 -4.27 -18.22
CA LYS A 87 -10.29 -2.93 -17.63
C LYS A 87 -8.91 -2.30 -17.48
N SER A 88 -8.84 -0.98 -17.58
CA SER A 88 -7.62 -0.15 -17.50
C SER A 88 -6.76 -0.45 -16.27
N GLY A 89 -5.43 -0.45 -16.46
CA GLY A 89 -4.43 -0.66 -15.41
C GLY A 89 -4.34 -2.09 -14.85
N GLY A 90 -5.17 -3.01 -15.32
CA GLY A 90 -5.16 -4.41 -14.92
C GLY A 90 -4.07 -5.22 -15.63
N ILE A 91 -3.56 -6.24 -14.94
CA ILE A 91 -2.73 -7.28 -15.54
C ILE A 91 -3.52 -8.57 -15.52
N TYR A 92 -3.84 -9.08 -16.71
CA TYR A 92 -4.70 -10.24 -16.92
C TYR A 92 -3.88 -11.40 -17.47
N ILE A 93 -4.17 -12.59 -16.95
CA ILE A 93 -3.62 -13.85 -17.44
C ILE A 93 -4.80 -14.74 -17.81
N ALA A 94 -4.97 -15.03 -19.09
CA ALA A 94 -5.92 -16.04 -19.54
C ALA A 94 -5.25 -17.41 -19.55
N THR A 95 -5.79 -18.34 -18.78
CA THR A 95 -5.43 -19.75 -18.78
C THR A 95 -6.41 -20.51 -19.66
N ILE A 96 -5.90 -21.22 -20.66
CA ILE A 96 -6.70 -22.02 -21.59
C ILE A 96 -6.30 -23.48 -21.39
N TYR A 97 -7.26 -24.31 -20.99
CA TYR A 97 -7.10 -25.75 -20.91
C TYR A 97 -8.00 -26.41 -21.95
N HIS A 98 -7.42 -27.23 -22.83
CA HIS A 98 -8.19 -27.95 -23.85
C HIS A 98 -7.96 -29.46 -23.73
N ASN A 99 -9.05 -30.19 -23.53
CA ASN A 99 -9.09 -31.65 -23.47
C ASN A 99 -9.82 -32.17 -24.73
N ILE A 100 -9.11 -32.92 -25.57
CA ILE A 100 -9.66 -33.48 -26.81
C ILE A 100 -10.61 -34.64 -26.56
N ALA A 101 -10.36 -35.46 -25.52
CA ALA A 101 -11.16 -36.67 -25.27
C ALA A 101 -12.63 -36.34 -25.00
N ASP A 102 -12.88 -35.23 -24.29
CA ASP A 102 -14.22 -34.71 -23.98
C ASP A 102 -14.61 -33.51 -24.86
N ASN A 103 -13.77 -33.11 -25.81
CA ASN A 103 -13.88 -31.87 -26.60
C ASN A 103 -14.21 -30.64 -25.74
N PHE A 104 -13.59 -30.56 -24.56
CA PHE A 104 -13.89 -29.56 -23.55
C PHE A 104 -12.78 -28.51 -23.49
N THR A 105 -13.16 -27.25 -23.63
CA THR A 105 -12.23 -26.11 -23.48
C THR A 105 -12.64 -25.28 -22.27
N ASN A 106 -11.74 -25.13 -21.32
CA ASN A 106 -11.92 -24.22 -20.19
C ASN A 106 -11.04 -22.99 -20.38
N VAL A 107 -11.67 -21.81 -20.41
CA VAL A 107 -10.97 -20.53 -20.41
C VAL A 107 -11.19 -19.85 -19.07
N MET A 108 -10.13 -19.72 -18.29
CA MET A 108 -10.15 -19.04 -17.01
C MET A 108 -9.28 -17.78 -17.06
N VAL A 109 -9.89 -16.62 -16.85
CA VAL A 109 -9.17 -15.35 -16.81
C VAL A 109 -8.86 -14.98 -15.37
N HIS A 110 -7.59 -15.02 -15.01
CA HIS A 110 -7.10 -14.57 -13.73
C HIS A 110 -6.68 -13.11 -13.81
N THR A 111 -7.30 -12.28 -13.00
CA THR A 111 -6.86 -10.90 -12.79
C THR A 111 -5.75 -10.91 -11.73
N LYS A 112 -4.52 -10.67 -12.16
CA LYS A 112 -3.36 -10.67 -11.25
C LYS A 112 -3.20 -9.36 -10.50
N VAL A 113 -3.63 -8.27 -11.12
CA VAL A 113 -3.66 -6.93 -10.54
C VAL A 113 -5.03 -6.37 -10.83
N GLU A 114 -5.79 -6.08 -9.77
CA GLU A 114 -7.11 -5.48 -9.91
C GLU A 114 -7.02 -4.20 -10.75
N PRO A 115 -8.03 -3.95 -11.61
CA PRO A 115 -8.12 -2.75 -12.42
C PRO A 115 -7.99 -1.50 -11.56
N ASN A 116 -7.52 -0.40 -12.15
CA ASN A 116 -7.39 0.85 -11.40
C ASN A 116 -8.79 1.44 -11.13
N THR A 117 -9.45 1.02 -10.05
CA THR A 117 -10.85 1.34 -9.73
C THR A 117 -11.03 2.49 -8.75
N VAL A 118 -9.95 3.10 -8.25
CA VAL A 118 -10.06 4.17 -7.24
C VAL A 118 -9.31 5.41 -7.69
N SER A 119 -10.04 6.51 -7.84
CA SER A 119 -9.41 7.82 -8.06
C SER A 119 -8.51 8.15 -6.87
N ILE A 120 -7.28 8.61 -7.14
CA ILE A 120 -6.36 9.08 -6.10
C ILE A 120 -6.98 10.17 -5.21
N LEU A 121 -7.95 10.90 -5.75
CA LEU A 121 -8.73 11.91 -5.02
C LEU A 121 -9.47 11.35 -3.81
N TYR A 122 -9.88 10.07 -3.83
CA TYR A 122 -10.54 9.45 -2.67
C TYR A 122 -9.59 9.18 -1.49
N GLN A 123 -8.27 9.20 -1.72
CA GLN A 123 -7.28 9.04 -0.64
C GLN A 123 -7.05 10.36 0.10
N ILE A 124 -7.27 11.50 -0.55
CA ILE A 124 -7.01 12.85 0.00
C ILE A 124 -7.76 13.08 1.32
N PRO A 125 -9.08 12.82 1.43
CA PRO A 125 -9.80 13.05 2.68
C PRO A 125 -9.22 12.24 3.86
N GLY A 126 -8.77 11.01 3.61
CA GLY A 126 -8.16 10.16 4.63
C GLY A 126 -6.86 10.74 5.17
N TYR A 127 -5.98 11.23 4.28
CA TYR A 127 -4.74 11.89 4.69
C TYR A 127 -4.97 13.19 5.44
N VAL A 128 -5.97 13.98 5.04
CA VAL A 128 -6.34 15.22 5.75
C VAL A 128 -6.79 14.91 7.18
N ILE A 129 -7.67 13.92 7.37
CA ILE A 129 -8.14 13.54 8.72
C ILE A 129 -6.98 13.03 9.58
N LEU A 130 -6.11 12.18 9.01
CA LEU A 130 -4.95 11.62 9.72
C LEU A 130 -3.99 12.71 10.18
N THR A 131 -3.64 13.65 9.30
CA THR A 131 -2.72 14.76 9.61
C THR A 131 -3.29 15.71 10.66
N ILE A 132 -4.59 16.01 10.62
CA ILE A 132 -5.25 16.81 11.66
C ILE A 132 -5.19 16.08 13.01
N GLY A 133 -5.47 14.77 13.03
CA GLY A 133 -5.36 13.95 14.23
C GLY A 133 -3.95 13.93 14.82
N GLU A 134 -2.93 13.78 13.97
CA GLU A 134 -1.53 13.80 14.37
C GLU A 134 -1.12 15.14 15.01
N ILE A 135 -1.49 16.26 14.39
CA ILE A 135 -1.19 17.60 14.93
C ILE A 135 -1.87 17.80 16.29
N MET A 136 -3.16 17.44 16.39
CA MET A 136 -3.94 17.60 17.61
C MET A 136 -3.54 16.68 18.75
N PHE A 137 -2.84 15.57 18.49
CA PHE A 137 -2.37 14.66 19.53
C PHE A 137 -0.89 14.90 19.86
N SER A 138 -0.04 14.98 18.84
CA SER A 138 1.42 15.02 18.99
C SER A 138 1.89 16.40 19.46
N ILE A 139 1.50 17.47 18.77
CA ILE A 139 2.02 18.82 19.06
C ILE A 139 1.44 19.34 20.38
N THR A 140 0.12 19.25 20.55
CA THR A 140 -0.57 19.71 21.75
C THR A 140 -0.19 18.89 23.00
N GLY A 141 -0.05 17.57 22.86
CA GLY A 141 0.32 16.68 23.97
C GLY A 141 1.73 16.94 24.47
N LEU A 142 2.65 17.22 23.54
CA LEU A 142 4.01 17.59 23.87
C LEU A 142 4.10 18.99 24.49
N GLU A 143 3.35 19.96 23.97
CA GLU A 143 3.23 21.31 24.53
C GLU A 143 2.69 21.29 25.97
N PHE A 144 1.63 20.50 26.21
CA PHE A 144 1.09 20.28 27.55
C PHE A 144 2.14 19.62 28.47
N SER A 145 2.81 18.57 28.00
CA SER A 145 3.85 17.87 28.76
C SER A 145 5.02 18.79 29.13
N TYR A 146 5.42 19.70 28.24
CA TYR A 146 6.44 20.71 28.52
C TYR A 146 5.98 21.81 29.47
N SER A 147 4.69 22.15 29.47
CA SER A 147 4.14 23.12 30.42
C SER A 147 4.12 22.59 31.86
N GLN A 148 4.00 21.27 32.02
CA GLN A 148 3.91 20.59 33.30
C GLN A 148 5.27 20.04 33.79
N ALA A 149 6.27 19.95 32.90
CA ALA A 149 7.60 19.43 33.24
C ALA A 149 8.56 20.53 33.76
N PRO A 150 9.37 20.25 34.79
CA PRO A 150 10.45 21.15 35.23
C PRO A 150 11.41 21.50 34.09
N SER A 151 12.00 22.69 34.12
CA SER A 151 12.88 23.22 33.06
C SER A 151 14.07 22.32 32.72
N SER A 152 14.56 21.50 33.66
CA SER A 152 15.64 20.53 33.44
C SER A 152 15.19 19.21 32.79
N MET A 153 13.89 18.92 32.71
CA MET A 153 13.35 17.62 32.25
C MET A 153 12.77 17.65 30.84
N LYS A 154 12.74 18.80 30.17
CA LYS A 154 12.17 18.93 28.82
C LYS A 154 12.81 17.96 27.82
N SER A 155 14.14 17.81 27.85
CA SER A 155 14.85 16.85 26.98
C SER A 155 14.48 15.39 27.27
N ILE A 156 14.19 15.05 28.53
CA ILE A 156 13.77 13.70 28.93
C ILE A 156 12.34 13.42 28.42
N VAL A 157 11.44 14.41 28.50
CA VAL A 157 10.08 14.30 27.95
C VAL A 157 10.12 14.08 26.44
N GLN A 158 10.96 14.82 25.70
CA GLN A 158 11.16 14.59 24.26
C GLN A 158 11.69 13.17 23.97
N ALA A 159 12.70 12.73 24.72
CA ALA A 159 13.29 11.41 24.53
C ALA A 159 12.26 10.30 24.84
N ALA A 160 11.45 10.47 25.89
CA ALA A 160 10.38 9.56 26.24
C ALA A 160 9.29 9.52 25.15
N TRP A 161 8.93 10.68 24.58
CA TRP A 161 8.00 10.76 23.45
C TRP A 161 8.52 10.02 22.21
N LEU A 162 9.78 10.22 21.83
CA LEU A 162 10.38 9.50 20.70
C LEU A 162 10.48 7.99 20.97
N LEU A 163 10.72 7.60 22.22
CA LEU A 163 10.78 6.19 22.62
C LEU A 163 9.41 5.50 22.46
N THR A 164 8.31 6.16 22.84
CA THR A 164 6.96 5.58 22.66
C THR A 164 6.61 5.44 21.17
N VAL A 165 6.98 6.42 20.33
CA VAL A 165 6.82 6.33 18.87
C VAL A 165 7.63 5.17 18.30
N ALA A 166 8.89 5.01 18.72
CA ALA A 166 9.72 3.89 18.29
C ALA A 166 9.14 2.54 18.69
N PHE A 167 8.60 2.44 19.91
CA PHE A 167 7.94 1.22 20.39
C PHE A 167 6.66 0.90 19.60
N GLY A 168 5.83 1.90 19.29
CA GLY A 168 4.66 1.72 18.43
C GLY A 168 5.03 1.24 17.03
N ASN A 169 6.05 1.84 16.43
CA ASN A 169 6.59 1.41 15.13
C ASN A 169 7.13 -0.03 15.17
N LEU A 170 7.77 -0.42 16.27
CA LEU A 170 8.27 -1.78 16.46
C LEU A 170 7.12 -2.81 16.48
N ILE A 171 6.03 -2.52 17.17
CA ILE A 171 4.83 -3.38 17.21
C ILE A 171 4.27 -3.59 15.81
N VAL A 172 4.07 -2.50 15.05
CA VAL A 172 3.57 -2.57 13.67
C VAL A 172 4.48 -3.42 12.78
N MET A 173 5.80 -3.24 12.90
CA MET A 173 6.78 -4.01 12.14
C MET A 173 6.70 -5.52 12.46
N ILE A 174 6.63 -5.88 13.74
CA ILE A 174 6.55 -7.28 14.17
C ILE A 174 5.29 -7.94 13.61
N ILE A 175 4.13 -7.29 13.74
CA ILE A 175 2.86 -7.80 13.22
C ILE A 175 2.93 -8.00 11.70
N ALA A 176 3.47 -7.03 10.97
CA ALA A 176 3.60 -7.10 9.51
C ALA A 176 4.54 -8.23 9.05
N LYS A 177 5.61 -8.50 9.81
CA LYS A 177 6.60 -9.54 9.48
C LYS A 177 6.11 -10.95 9.81
N LEU A 178 5.34 -11.11 10.88
CA LEU A 178 4.84 -12.41 11.33
C LEU A 178 3.66 -12.92 10.49
N SER A 179 3.12 -12.10 9.57
CA SER A 179 1.97 -12.43 8.71
C SER A 179 0.87 -13.17 9.48
N LEU A 180 0.52 -12.64 10.66
CA LEU A 180 -0.37 -13.31 11.63
C LEU A 180 -1.77 -13.54 11.07
N PHE A 181 -2.17 -12.80 10.03
CA PHE A 181 -3.46 -12.94 9.37
C PHE A 181 -3.28 -13.10 7.87
N GLU A 182 -3.95 -14.09 7.29
CA GLU A 182 -3.95 -14.31 5.84
C GLU A 182 -4.64 -13.17 5.08
N LYS A 183 -5.61 -12.50 5.71
CA LYS A 183 -6.32 -11.36 5.11
C LYS A 183 -5.89 -10.04 5.74
N LYS A 184 -5.48 -9.11 4.88
CA LYS A 184 -5.10 -7.73 5.26
C LYS A 184 -6.19 -6.95 6.00
N SER A 185 -7.46 -7.24 5.74
CA SER A 185 -8.56 -6.60 6.47
C SER A 185 -8.53 -6.90 7.97
N TYR A 186 -8.16 -8.13 8.38
CA TYR A 186 -8.08 -8.47 9.81
C TYR A 186 -6.91 -7.77 10.51
N GLU A 187 -5.78 -7.60 9.83
CA GLU A 187 -4.66 -6.79 10.34
C GLU A 187 -5.13 -5.35 10.65
N MET A 188 -5.89 -4.73 9.74
CA MET A 188 -6.40 -3.36 9.92
C MET A 188 -7.39 -3.23 11.08
N PHE A 189 -8.31 -4.18 11.24
CA PHE A 189 -9.23 -4.18 12.37
C PHE A 189 -8.52 -4.37 13.71
N MET A 190 -7.48 -5.21 13.75
CA MET A 190 -6.67 -5.37 14.96
C MET A 190 -5.94 -4.08 15.33
N PHE A 191 -5.34 -3.38 14.36
CA PHE A 191 -4.70 -2.08 14.63
C PHE A 191 -5.71 -1.03 15.11
N ALA A 192 -6.90 -1.00 14.52
CA ALA A 192 -7.98 -0.12 14.99
C ALA A 192 -8.41 -0.44 16.43
N ALA A 193 -8.49 -1.74 16.78
CA ALA A 193 -8.81 -2.16 18.14
C ALA A 193 -7.71 -1.77 19.14
N LEU A 194 -6.44 -1.94 18.78
CA LEU A 194 -5.31 -1.53 19.60
C LEU A 194 -5.31 -0.02 19.88
N MET A 195 -5.52 0.80 18.83
CA MET A 195 -5.67 2.25 18.97
C MET A 195 -6.87 2.63 19.86
N GLY A 196 -8.00 1.93 19.71
CA GLY A 196 -9.18 2.15 20.55
C GLY A 196 -8.93 1.85 22.03
N LEU A 197 -8.16 0.81 22.34
CA LEU A 197 -7.75 0.48 23.71
C LEU A 197 -6.82 1.54 24.29
N ASP A 198 -5.83 2.01 23.53
CA ASP A 198 -4.93 3.09 23.96
C ASP A 198 -5.70 4.39 24.23
N MET A 199 -6.63 4.77 23.34
CA MET A 199 -7.51 5.91 23.55
C MET A 199 -8.38 5.78 24.80
N MET A 200 -8.90 4.58 25.09
CA MET A 200 -9.66 4.31 26.30
C MET A 200 -8.78 4.47 27.55
N GLY A 201 -7.54 3.95 27.52
CA GLY A 201 -6.57 4.12 28.59
C GLY A 201 -6.25 5.59 28.89
N PHE A 202 -5.96 6.38 27.84
CA PHE A 202 -5.73 7.82 27.99
C PHE A 202 -6.96 8.57 28.48
N SER A 203 -8.16 8.20 28.01
CA SER A 203 -9.41 8.83 28.45
C SER A 203 -9.67 8.62 29.95
N ILE A 204 -9.39 7.42 30.47
CA ILE A 204 -9.49 7.11 31.90
C ILE A 204 -8.45 7.92 32.69
N MET A 205 -7.20 7.96 32.23
CA MET A 205 -6.14 8.75 32.87
C MET A 205 -6.48 10.24 32.91
N ALA A 206 -7.03 10.78 31.82
CA ALA A 206 -7.47 12.17 31.74
C ALA A 206 -8.62 12.47 32.72
N TYR A 207 -9.56 11.54 32.89
CA TYR A 207 -10.65 11.68 33.87
C TYR A 207 -10.13 11.78 35.31
N PHE A 208 -9.06 11.05 35.64
CA PHE A 208 -8.44 11.09 36.97
C PHE A 208 -7.32 12.14 37.10
N TYR A 209 -7.06 12.94 36.06
CA TYR A 209 -5.96 13.89 36.08
C TYR A 209 -6.30 15.11 36.93
N LYS A 210 -5.48 15.34 37.97
CA LYS A 210 -5.57 16.55 38.80
C LYS A 210 -4.55 17.57 38.30
N TYR A 211 -5.05 18.68 37.77
CA TYR A 211 -4.22 19.77 37.26
C TYR A 211 -3.35 20.36 38.37
N VAL A 212 -2.03 20.37 38.16
CA VAL A 212 -1.09 21.07 39.03
C VAL A 212 -0.96 22.49 38.49
N GLY A 213 -1.46 23.46 39.25
CA GLY A 213 -1.29 24.87 38.91
C GLY A 213 0.19 25.24 38.86
N SER A 214 0.61 25.88 37.77
CA SER A 214 1.98 26.35 37.60
C SER A 214 2.33 27.36 38.70
N GLU A 215 3.58 27.35 39.16
CA GLU A 215 4.10 28.35 40.12
C GLU A 215 3.95 29.80 39.63
N SER A 216 3.64 30.02 38.34
CA SER A 216 3.30 31.34 37.80
C SER A 216 1.96 31.92 38.26
N GLU A 217 1.05 31.15 38.86
CA GLU A 217 -0.18 31.69 39.48
C GLU A 217 0.01 32.06 40.96
N LYS A 218 1.03 31.51 41.64
CA LYS A 218 1.31 31.82 43.04
C LYS A 218 1.93 33.21 43.23
N ASP A 219 2.68 33.69 42.24
CA ASP A 219 3.28 35.04 42.29
C ASP A 219 2.29 36.17 41.95
N SER A 220 1.18 35.89 41.27
CA SER A 220 0.16 36.90 40.95
C SER A 220 -0.78 37.29 42.10
N LYS A 221 -0.68 36.63 43.27
CA LYS A 221 -1.50 36.95 44.47
C LYS A 221 -0.71 37.50 45.66
N ALA A 222 0.60 37.76 45.52
CA ALA A 222 1.39 38.42 46.56
C ALA A 222 1.88 39.80 46.07
N SER A 223 1.31 40.87 46.62
CA SER A 223 1.78 42.25 46.45
C SER A 223 3.21 42.46 47.03
N PRO A 224 3.92 43.53 46.64
CA PRO A 224 5.32 43.47 46.24
C PRO A 224 6.29 43.66 47.42
N SER A 225 7.34 42.84 47.48
CA SER A 225 8.55 43.17 48.22
C SER A 225 9.75 43.06 47.28
N LYS A 226 10.46 44.19 47.14
CA LYS A 226 11.70 44.32 46.35
C LYS A 226 12.74 43.29 46.81
N SER A 227 13.27 42.48 45.88
CA SER A 227 14.68 42.11 45.92
C SER A 227 15.23 41.91 44.51
N THR A 228 16.03 42.90 44.14
CA THR A 228 17.32 42.87 43.41
C THR A 228 17.66 41.60 42.63
N GLY A 229 17.98 41.81 41.35
CA GLY A 229 18.15 40.78 40.33
C GLY A 229 19.39 39.89 40.44
N LYS A 230 19.35 38.85 39.62
CA LYS A 230 20.52 38.16 39.08
C LYS A 230 20.31 38.01 37.58
N GLU A 231 21.15 38.69 36.81
CA GLU A 231 21.32 38.51 35.36
C GLU A 231 21.86 37.10 35.09
N ASN A 232 21.34 36.46 34.04
CA ASN A 232 21.80 35.15 33.56
C ASN A 232 22.86 35.36 32.46
N ASN A 233 24.14 35.23 32.80
CA ASN A 233 25.28 35.39 31.88
C ASN A 233 25.49 34.17 30.96
N ALA A 234 24.43 33.64 30.34
CA ALA A 234 24.53 32.45 29.49
C ALA A 234 24.56 32.73 27.98
N TYR A 235 24.54 34.00 27.56
CA TYR A 235 24.34 34.36 26.13
C TYR A 235 25.30 35.41 25.55
N GLU A 236 26.35 35.86 26.26
CA GLU A 236 27.24 36.92 25.72
C GLU A 236 28.61 36.43 25.23
N GLU A 237 28.94 35.12 25.26
CA GLU A 237 30.29 34.66 24.92
C GLU A 237 30.54 34.26 23.45
N GLU A 238 29.59 34.46 22.53
CA GLU A 238 29.76 34.04 21.12
C GLU A 238 29.86 35.17 20.07
N THR A 239 29.92 36.46 20.43
CA THR A 239 29.91 37.54 19.41
C THR A 239 31.13 38.46 19.26
N ASP A 240 32.23 38.30 20.01
CA ASP A 240 33.39 39.22 19.86
C ASP A 240 34.76 38.53 19.64
N PHE A 241 34.86 37.70 18.61
CA PHE A 241 36.17 37.27 18.06
C PHE A 241 36.51 37.92 16.71
N ASN A 242 35.92 39.05 16.36
CA ASN A 242 36.29 39.75 15.13
C ASN A 242 36.05 41.27 15.18
N LYS A 243 36.94 42.01 15.88
CA LYS A 243 37.40 43.36 15.50
C LYS A 243 38.57 43.85 16.35
#